data_AF-A0A845DD81-F1
#
_entry.id   AF-A0A845DD81-F1
#
_cell.length_a   1.000
_cell.length_b   1.000
_cell.length_c   1.000
_cell.angle_alpha   90.00
_cell.angle_beta   90.00
_cell.angle_gamma   90.00
#
_symmetry.space_group_name_H-M   'P 1'
#
loop_
_entity.id
_entity.type
_entity.pdbx_description
1 polymer ?
#
loop_
_entity_poly.entity_id
_entity_poly.type
_entity_poly.pdbx_seq_one_letter_code
_entity_poly.pdbx_strand_id
1 'polypeptide(L)'
;MKSQTDWKTLDRKKDDNIDLSDIPEVTAEQMALAYLRIGGKPVSRRKVRVNIYLDAEVVAYFREKAGGQGYQTLVNEALKESIRRKDIETLQRRVLREEMNSGADPA
;
A
#
# COMPACT_ATOMS: atom_id res chain seq x y z
N MET A 1 -9.37 -27.01 7.96
CA MET A 1 -10.33 -27.01 6.83
C MET A 1 -9.63 -26.60 5.54
N LYS A 2 -9.95 -27.22 4.40
CA LYS A 2 -9.41 -26.76 3.10
C LYS A 2 -10.07 -25.43 2.73
N SER A 3 -9.31 -24.50 2.16
CA SER A 3 -9.82 -23.29 1.51
C SER A 3 -11.05 -23.64 0.68
N GLN A 4 -12.20 -23.00 0.96
CA GLN A 4 -13.43 -23.17 0.18
C GLN A 4 -13.35 -22.45 -1.18
N THR A 5 -12.28 -21.69 -1.43
CA THR A 5 -12.01 -21.02 -2.69
C THR A 5 -11.69 -22.03 -3.80
N ASP A 6 -12.46 -21.99 -4.88
CA ASP A 6 -12.20 -22.77 -6.07
C ASP A 6 -11.09 -22.12 -6.92
N TRP A 7 -9.85 -22.39 -6.52
CA TRP A 7 -8.66 -21.88 -7.17
C TRP A 7 -8.53 -22.28 -8.64
N LYS A 8 -9.04 -23.46 -9.03
CA LYS A 8 -8.95 -23.94 -10.42
C LYS A 8 -9.85 -23.14 -11.35
N THR A 9 -11.01 -22.72 -10.87
CA THR A 9 -11.92 -21.86 -11.61
C THR A 9 -11.37 -20.44 -11.71
N LEU A 10 -10.77 -19.92 -10.64
CA LEU A 10 -10.21 -18.56 -10.60
C LEU A 10 -9.01 -18.40 -11.56
N ASP A 11 -8.11 -19.38 -11.59
CA ASP A 11 -6.90 -19.36 -12.43
C ASP A 11 -7.22 -19.39 -13.94
N ARG A 12 -8.39 -19.93 -14.31
CA ARG A 12 -8.88 -19.97 -15.69
C ARG A 12 -9.69 -18.74 -16.09
N LYS A 13 -10.11 -17.90 -15.13
CA LYS A 13 -10.97 -16.75 -15.39
C LYS A 13 -10.13 -15.64 -16.04
N LYS A 14 -10.57 -15.16 -17.21
CA LYS A 14 -10.00 -13.98 -17.87
C LYS A 14 -10.62 -12.71 -17.29
N ASP A 15 -9.90 -11.59 -17.38
CA ASP A 15 -10.34 -10.28 -16.88
C ASP A 15 -11.73 -9.87 -17.39
N ASP A 16 -12.02 -10.09 -18.68
CA ASP A 16 -13.32 -9.75 -19.30
C ASP A 16 -14.52 -10.51 -18.69
N ASN A 17 -14.27 -11.63 -17.98
CA ASN A 17 -15.29 -12.43 -17.33
C ASN A 17 -15.50 -12.04 -15.85
N ILE A 18 -14.83 -11.00 -15.36
CA ILE A 18 -15.04 -10.47 -14.01
C ILE A 18 -16.37 -9.70 -14.02
N ASP A 19 -17.27 -10.09 -13.11
CA ASP A 19 -18.53 -9.38 -12.90
C ASP A 19 -18.25 -8.15 -12.04
N LEU A 20 -18.57 -6.97 -12.58
CA LEU A 20 -18.38 -5.67 -11.94
C LEU A 20 -19.72 -4.97 -11.70
N SER A 21 -20.85 -5.70 -11.78
CA SER A 21 -22.18 -5.13 -11.63
C SER A 21 -22.44 -4.53 -10.24
N ASP A 22 -21.78 -5.06 -9.21
CA ASP A 22 -21.87 -4.61 -7.83
C ASP A 22 -20.80 -3.56 -7.48
N ILE A 23 -19.63 -3.62 -8.12
CA ILE A 23 -18.50 -2.73 -7.90
C ILE A 23 -18.01 -2.22 -9.26
N PRO A 24 -18.69 -1.20 -9.83
CA PRO A 24 -18.29 -0.63 -11.10
C PRO A 24 -16.90 0.00 -11.00
N GLU A 25 -16.19 0.04 -12.12
CA GLU A 25 -14.85 0.64 -12.17
C GLU A 25 -14.87 2.13 -11.82
N VAL A 26 -13.85 2.57 -11.09
CA VAL A 26 -13.73 3.97 -10.71
C VAL A 26 -13.25 4.78 -11.92
N THR A 27 -14.05 5.74 -12.36
CA THR A 27 -13.69 6.62 -13.47
C THR A 27 -12.57 7.60 -13.08
N ALA A 28 -11.83 8.12 -14.07
CA ALA A 28 -10.81 9.13 -13.83
C ALA A 28 -11.38 10.40 -13.16
N GLU A 29 -12.60 10.79 -13.52
CA GLU A 29 -13.34 11.91 -12.94
C GLU A 29 -13.68 11.64 -11.46
N GLN A 30 -14.12 10.43 -11.13
CA GLN A 30 -14.35 10.01 -9.75
C GLN A 30 -13.05 9.99 -8.95
N MET A 31 -11.95 9.49 -9.53
CA MET A 31 -10.63 9.49 -8.89
C MET A 31 -10.10 10.91 -8.64
N ALA A 32 -10.42 11.87 -9.50
CA ALA A 32 -10.03 13.27 -9.30
C ALA A 32 -10.67 13.87 -8.03
N LEU A 33 -11.87 13.40 -7.67
CA LEU A 33 -12.59 13.81 -6.45
C LEU A 33 -12.15 13.04 -5.19
N ALA A 34 -11.24 12.07 -5.32
CA ALA A 34 -10.84 11.23 -4.19
C ALA A 34 -10.03 12.01 -3.13
N TYR A 35 -10.41 11.82 -1.87
CA TYR A 35 -9.68 12.32 -0.70
C TYR A 35 -8.79 11.23 -0.12
N LEU A 36 -7.50 11.55 0.09
CA LEU A 36 -6.62 10.69 0.86
C LEU A 36 -7.10 10.67 2.32
N ARG A 37 -7.21 9.49 2.91
CA ARG A 37 -7.57 9.31 4.32
C ARG A 37 -6.52 8.48 5.06
N ILE A 38 -6.18 8.90 6.28
CA ILE A 38 -5.31 8.16 7.19
C ILE A 38 -6.05 8.03 8.52
N GLY A 39 -6.27 6.80 9.00
CA GLY A 39 -7.06 6.54 10.21
C GLY A 39 -8.50 7.09 10.13
N GLY A 40 -9.12 7.01 8.94
CA GLY A 40 -10.48 7.52 8.67
C GLY A 40 -10.59 9.03 8.46
N LYS A 41 -9.54 9.80 8.77
CA LYS A 41 -9.53 11.27 8.67
C LYS A 41 -9.00 11.72 7.31
N PRO A 42 -9.63 12.71 6.66
CA PRO A 42 -9.14 13.26 5.41
C PRO A 42 -7.79 13.99 5.62
N VAL A 43 -6.88 13.81 4.67
CA VAL A 43 -5.55 14.41 4.67
C VAL A 43 -5.36 15.17 3.36
N SER A 44 -4.77 16.35 3.44
CA SER A 44 -4.44 17.16 2.27
C SER A 44 -3.45 16.44 1.35
N ARG A 45 -3.65 16.54 0.03
CA ARG A 45 -2.71 16.01 -0.98
C ARG A 45 -1.46 16.87 -1.15
N ARG A 46 -1.37 18.03 -0.48
CA ARG A 46 -0.24 18.95 -0.58
C ARG A 46 0.89 18.55 0.37
N LYS A 47 2.13 18.91 0.01
CA LYS A 47 3.28 18.79 0.91
C LYS A 47 3.08 19.72 2.11
N VAL A 48 3.35 19.21 3.30
CA VAL A 48 3.31 19.98 4.55
C VAL A 48 4.73 20.36 4.93
N ARG A 49 4.97 21.64 5.22
CA ARG A 49 6.26 22.09 5.76
C ARG A 49 6.31 21.72 7.24
N VAL A 50 7.25 20.85 7.60
CA VAL A 50 7.51 20.45 8.97
C VAL A 50 8.92 20.87 9.38
N ASN A 51 9.12 21.13 10.67
CA ASN A 51 10.45 21.32 11.24
C ASN A 51 10.80 20.05 12.02
N ILE A 52 11.72 19.25 11.49
CA ILE A 52 12.19 18.01 12.09
C ILE A 52 13.72 17.98 12.03
N TYR A 53 14.34 17.34 13.02
CA TYR A 53 15.76 17.02 12.96
C TYR A 53 15.97 15.72 12.18
N LEU A 54 16.99 15.71 11.33
CA LEU A 54 17.49 14.53 10.63
C LEU A 54 18.98 14.43 10.90
N ASP A 55 19.49 13.22 11.03
CA ASP A 55 20.92 13.00 11.25
C ASP A 55 21.74 13.55 10.08
N ALA A 56 22.92 14.07 10.41
CA ALA A 56 23.81 14.67 9.42
C ALA A 56 24.18 13.67 8.31
N GLU A 57 24.37 12.40 8.67
CA GLU A 57 24.66 11.32 7.70
C GLU A 57 23.51 11.11 6.70
N VAL A 58 22.26 11.17 7.16
CA VAL A 58 21.08 11.00 6.31
C VAL A 58 20.98 12.16 5.33
N VAL A 59 21.17 13.40 5.83
CA VAL A 59 21.14 14.59 4.99
C VAL A 59 22.28 14.56 3.96
N ALA A 60 23.49 14.18 4.36
CA ALA A 60 24.64 14.07 3.47
C ALA A 60 24.39 13.04 2.36
N TYR A 61 23.97 11.82 2.73
CA TYR A 61 23.66 10.74 1.80
C TYR A 61 22.61 11.16 0.75
N PHE A 62 21.50 11.75 1.17
CA PHE A 62 20.45 12.16 0.23
C PHE A 62 20.81 13.40 -0.59
N ARG A 63 21.72 14.26 -0.11
CA ARG A 63 22.28 15.36 -0.91
C ARG A 63 23.20 14.87 -2.01
N GLU A 64 24.05 13.89 -1.72
CA GLU A 64 24.91 13.26 -2.72
C GLU A 64 24.07 12.51 -3.77
N LYS A 65 23.08 11.74 -3.32
CA LYS A 65 22.17 10.99 -4.20
C LYS A 65 21.27 11.88 -5.06
N ALA A 66 21.02 13.12 -4.64
CA ALA A 66 20.04 14.00 -5.24
C ALA A 66 20.34 14.35 -6.71
N GLY A 67 21.62 14.47 -7.09
CA GLY A 67 22.00 14.91 -8.43
C GLY A 67 21.30 16.24 -8.80
N GLY A 68 20.23 16.16 -9.61
CA GLY A 68 19.34 17.29 -9.97
C GLY A 68 17.96 17.31 -9.32
N GLN A 69 17.54 16.27 -8.59
CA GLN A 69 16.34 16.28 -7.76
C GLN A 69 16.63 16.89 -6.38
N GLY A 70 15.67 17.58 -5.77
CA GLY A 70 15.85 18.07 -4.39
C GLY A 70 15.96 16.92 -3.39
N TYR A 71 16.99 16.92 -2.53
CA TYR A 71 17.23 15.86 -1.52
C TYR A 71 15.99 15.59 -0.62
N GLN A 72 15.21 16.63 -0.31
CA GLN A 72 13.96 16.50 0.45
C GLN A 72 12.93 15.62 -0.25
N THR A 73 12.87 15.65 -1.58
CA THR A 73 11.98 14.78 -2.36
C THR A 73 12.40 13.32 -2.20
N LEU A 74 13.70 13.02 -2.27
CA LEU A 74 14.20 11.67 -2.07
C LEU A 74 13.95 11.14 -0.66
N VAL A 75 14.18 11.97 0.36
CA VAL A 75 13.83 11.64 1.75
C VAL A 75 12.34 11.30 1.87
N ASN A 76 11.47 12.13 1.29
CA ASN A 76 10.03 11.90 1.32
C ASN A 76 9.62 10.61 0.60
N GLU A 77 10.23 10.27 -0.54
CA GLU A 77 9.97 9.00 -1.23
C GLU A 77 10.44 7.79 -0.42
N ALA A 78 11.61 7.87 0.23
CA ALA A 78 12.10 6.82 1.12
C ALA A 78 11.15 6.59 2.31
N LEU A 79 10.62 7.67 2.91
CA LEU A 79 9.61 7.57 3.97
C LEU A 79 8.32 6.90 3.48
N LYS A 80 7.81 7.29 2.31
CA LYS A 80 6.63 6.63 1.70
C LYS A 80 6.86 5.14 1.46
N GLU A 81 8.03 4.77 0.96
CA GLU A 81 8.39 3.38 0.72
C GLU A 81 8.44 2.56 2.01
N SER A 82 8.96 3.16 3.09
CA SER A 82 8.97 2.52 4.41
C SER A 82 7.56 2.25 4.95
N ILE A 83 6.62 3.17 4.71
CA ILE A 83 5.21 3.01 5.10
C ILE A 83 4.61 1.84 4.30
N ARG A 84 4.73 1.86 2.97
CA ARG A 84 4.20 0.80 2.10
C ARG A 84 4.74 -0.59 2.48
N ARG A 85 6.03 -0.70 2.79
CA ARG A 85 6.64 -1.97 3.22
C ARG A 85 6.02 -2.52 4.50
N LYS A 86 5.80 -1.66 5.51
CA LYS A 86 5.16 -2.07 6.78
C LYS A 86 3.72 -2.54 6.58
N ASP A 87 2.97 -1.88 5.70
CA ASP A 87 1.59 -2.26 5.40
C ASP A 87 1.53 -3.65 4.75
N ILE A 88 2.39 -3.91 3.76
CA ILE A 88 2.48 -5.22 3.08
C ILE A 88 2.84 -6.32 4.07
N GLU A 89 3.83 -6.11 4.93
CA GLU A 89 4.26 -7.10 5.92
C GLU A 89 3.13 -7.41 6.92
N THR A 90 2.35 -6.40 7.31
CA THR A 90 1.19 -6.57 8.20
C THR A 90 0.08 -7.38 7.51
N LEU A 91 -0.19 -7.11 6.24
CA LEU A 91 -1.15 -7.87 5.44
C LEU A 91 -0.70 -9.33 5.29
N GLN A 92 0.57 -9.57 4.97
CA GLN A 92 1.11 -10.93 4.86
C GLN A 92 0.97 -11.71 6.17
N ARG A 93 1.32 -11.10 7.32
CA ARG A 93 1.14 -11.74 8.63
C ARG A 93 -0.33 -12.05 8.93
N ARG A 94 -1.25 -11.16 8.58
CA ARG A 94 -2.69 -11.38 8.76
C ARG A 94 -3.14 -12.58 7.94
N VAL A 95 -2.86 -12.58 6.64
CA VAL A 95 -3.24 -13.67 5.73
C VAL A 95 -2.65 -14.98 6.24
N LEU A 96 -1.36 -15.04 6.55
CA LEU A 96 -0.73 -16.25 7.10
C LEU A 96 -1.37 -16.73 8.41
N ARG A 97 -1.77 -15.82 9.31
CA ARG A 97 -2.49 -16.19 10.54
C ARG A 97 -3.89 -16.70 10.24
N GLU A 98 -4.61 -16.09 9.31
CA GLU A 98 -5.94 -16.55 8.87
C GLU A 98 -5.82 -17.95 8.27
N GLU A 99 -4.81 -18.20 7.44
CA GLU A 99 -4.54 -19.53 6.87
C GLU A 99 -4.13 -20.55 7.95
N MET A 100 -3.27 -20.18 8.90
CA MET A 100 -2.87 -21.08 10.00
C MET A 100 -4.03 -21.37 10.97
N ASN A 101 -4.85 -20.38 11.32
CA ASN A 101 -6.02 -20.55 12.18
C ASN A 101 -7.13 -21.36 11.49
N SER A 102 -7.23 -21.29 10.16
CA SER A 102 -8.12 -22.15 9.36
C SER A 102 -7.59 -23.58 9.20
N GLY A 103 -6.29 -23.78 9.51
CA GLY A 103 -5.54 -25.03 9.39
C GLY A 103 -5.36 -25.84 10.69
N ALA A 104 -5.67 -25.29 11.87
CA ALA A 104 -5.53 -25.98 13.15
C ALA A 104 -6.86 -26.54 13.65
N ASP A 105 -7.18 -27.78 13.27
CA ASP A 105 -8.03 -28.67 14.08
C ASP A 105 -7.41 -30.09 14.04
N PRO A 106 -7.35 -30.79 15.18
CA PRO A 106 -6.63 -32.05 15.33
C PRO A 106 -7.43 -33.20 14.70
N ALA A 107 -6.69 -34.22 14.28
CA ALA A 107 -7.24 -35.50 13.85
C ALA A 107 -8.05 -36.18 14.97
#